data_AF-A0A8S3ZP72-F1
#
_entry.id   AF-A0A8S3ZP72-F1
#
_cell.length_a   1.000
_cell.length_b   1.000
_cell.length_c   1.000
_cell.angle_alpha   90.00
_cell.angle_beta   90.00
_cell.angle_gamma   90.00
#
_symmetry.space_group_name_H-M   'P 1'
#
loop_
_entity.id
_entity.type
_entity.pdbx_description
1 polymer ?
#
loop_
_entity_poly.entity_id
_entity_poly.type
_entity_poly.pdbx_seq_one_letter_code
_entity_poly.pdbx_strand_id
1 'polypeptide(L)' 'MPSPVSTYYIDNNMDEYDFMSMDMHKYVSSSHSGKGRSKREAQTYTNKHDNSGHCRKTVQKLVNNAHKRSGRS' A
#
# COMPACT_ATOMS: atom_id res chain seq x y z
N MET A 1 12.53 -13.70 -30.55
CA MET A 1 12.86 -12.27 -30.38
C MET A 1 11.58 -11.58 -29.94
N PRO A 2 11.48 -11.02 -28.72
CA PRO A 2 10.31 -10.26 -28.32
C PRO A 2 10.15 -9.03 -29.23
N SER A 3 8.93 -8.76 -29.68
CA SER A 3 8.58 -7.60 -30.51
C SER A 3 8.95 -6.30 -29.80
N PRO A 4 9.50 -5.27 -30.49
CA PRO A 4 9.78 -3.99 -29.86
C PRO A 4 8.47 -3.35 -29.41
N VAL A 5 8.27 -3.26 -28.10
CA VAL A 5 7.21 -2.43 -27.52
C VAL A 5 7.50 -1.00 -27.98
N SER A 6 6.56 -0.38 -28.69
CA SER A 6 6.73 0.99 -29.18
C SER A 6 6.86 1.96 -27.99
N THR A 7 8.09 2.40 -27.70
CA THR A 7 8.39 3.41 -26.69
C THR A 7 8.34 4.83 -27.24
N TYR A 8 8.01 5.02 -28.53
CA TYR A 8 8.03 6.32 -29.21
C TYR A 8 7.27 7.41 -28.44
N TYR A 9 6.10 7.07 -27.88
CA TYR A 9 5.31 8.00 -27.06
C TYR A 9 5.95 8.31 -25.70
N ILE A 10 6.68 7.36 -25.12
CA ILE A 10 7.39 7.57 -23.86
C ILE A 10 8.61 8.46 -24.10
N ASP A 11 9.37 8.18 -25.15
CA ASP A 11 10.63 8.87 -25.45
C ASP A 11 10.45 10.30 -25.97
N ASN A 12 9.30 10.63 -26.60
CA ASN A 12 9.03 11.96 -27.17
C ASN A 12 8.07 12.82 -26.34
N ASN A 13 7.38 12.25 -25.35
CA ASN A 13 6.37 12.98 -24.59
C ASN A 13 6.59 12.98 -23.07
N MET A 14 7.53 12.20 -22.55
CA MET A 14 7.87 12.20 -21.11
C MET A 14 9.17 12.96 -20.88
N ASP A 15 9.18 13.84 -19.89
CA ASP A 15 10.40 14.50 -19.44
C ASP A 15 11.14 13.69 -18.37
N GLU A 16 12.33 14.15 -17.97
CA GLU A 16 13.14 13.47 -16.96
C GLU A 16 12.40 13.31 -15.61
N TYR A 17 11.54 14.27 -15.24
CA TYR A 17 10.79 14.22 -14.00
C TYR A 17 9.68 13.16 -14.04
N ASP A 18 9.02 13.01 -15.19
CA ASP A 18 8.03 11.94 -15.42
C ASP A 18 8.66 10.56 -15.26
N PHE A 19 9.87 10.35 -15.82
CA PHE A 19 10.61 9.10 -15.64
C PHE A 19 10.95 8.81 -14.18
N MET A 20 11.44 9.82 -13.45
CA MET A 20 11.76 9.67 -12.02
C MET A 20 10.50 9.34 -11.20
N SER A 21 9.39 10.00 -11.49
CA SER A 21 8.10 9.75 -10.84
C SER A 21 7.62 8.32 -11.09
N MET A 22 7.66 7.85 -12.34
CA MET A 22 7.27 6.48 -12.71
C MET A 22 8.13 5.42 -12.02
N ASP A 23 9.45 5.62 -11.95
CA ASP A 23 10.35 4.68 -11.26
C ASP A 23 10.11 4.69 -9.75
N MET A 24 9.86 5.85 -9.14
CA MET A 24 9.47 5.93 -7.73
C MET A 24 8.15 5.18 -7.47
N HIS A 25 7.13 5.37 -8.32
CA HIS A 25 5.84 4.70 -8.19
C HIS A 25 5.93 3.17 -8.27
N LYS A 26 6.93 2.62 -8.98
CA LYS A 26 7.20 1.17 -9.05
C LYS A 26 7.49 0.57 -7.68
N TYR A 27 8.21 1.30 -6.81
CA TYR A 27 8.54 0.84 -5.46
C TYR A 27 7.47 1.23 -4.43
N VAL A 28 6.63 2.23 -4.74
CA VAL A 28 5.47 2.64 -3.93
C VAL A 28 4.25 1.77 -4.29
N SER A 29 4.38 0.46 -4.14
CA SER A 29 3.27 -0.48 -4.32
C SER A 29 2.38 -0.54 -3.06
N SER A 30 1.63 0.52 -2.77
CA SER A 30 0.56 0.44 -1.76
C SER A 30 -0.74 -0.02 -2.40
N SER A 31 -0.74 -1.20 -3.01
CA SER A 31 -1.95 -1.69 -3.67
C SER A 31 -3.03 -2.12 -2.67
N HIS A 32 -2.69 -2.81 -1.57
CA HIS A 32 -3.69 -3.25 -0.60
C HIS A 32 -3.14 -3.23 0.83
N SER A 33 -3.84 -2.52 1.71
CA SER A 33 -3.54 -2.26 3.13
C SER A 33 -2.56 -1.10 3.38
N GLY A 34 -3.15 0.07 3.61
CA GLY A 34 -2.46 1.23 4.17
C GLY A 34 -1.68 0.86 5.44
N LYS A 35 -0.52 1.50 5.58
CA LYS A 35 0.59 1.18 6.49
C LYS A 35 1.27 -0.13 6.16
N GLY A 36 2.44 0.00 5.51
CA GLY A 36 3.46 -1.04 5.36
C GLY A 36 4.02 -1.49 6.71
N ARG A 37 3.18 -2.11 7.53
CA ARG A 37 3.63 -2.83 8.70
C ARG A 37 4.32 -4.08 8.20
N SER A 38 5.63 -4.16 8.43
CA SER A 38 6.35 -5.39 8.14
C SER A 38 5.66 -6.56 8.85
N LYS A 39 5.65 -7.75 8.24
CA LYS A 39 5.13 -8.98 8.89
C LYS A 39 5.69 -9.16 10.31
N ARG A 40 6.92 -8.68 10.53
CA ARG A 40 7.62 -8.60 11.82
C ARG A 40 6.91 -7.68 12.82
N GLU A 41 6.58 -6.45 12.45
CA GLU A 41 5.83 -5.52 13.31
C GLU A 41 4.45 -6.09 13.69
N ALA A 42 3.77 -6.73 12.72
CA ALA A 42 2.50 -7.40 12.99
C ALA A 42 2.65 -8.54 14.01
N GLN A 43 3.71 -9.36 13.89
CA GLN A 43 3.98 -10.47 14.81
C GLN A 43 4.37 -9.99 16.22
N THR A 44 5.22 -8.96 16.31
CA THR A 44 5.74 -8.47 17.60
C THR A 44 4.68 -7.76 18.42
N TYR A 45 3.78 -7.00 17.79
CA TYR A 45 2.86 -6.11 18.51
C TYR A 45 1.38 -6.49 18.41
N THR A 46 0.96 -7.28 17.41
CA THR A 46 -0.47 -7.55 17.13
C THR A 46 -0.95 -8.93 17.60
N ASN A 47 -0.02 -9.88 17.81
CA ASN A 47 -0.32 -11.26 18.22
C ASN A 47 0.33 -11.62 19.58
N LYS A 48 0.70 -10.63 20.40
CA LYS A 48 1.07 -10.86 21.80
C LYS A 48 -0.20 -10.88 22.63
N HIS A 49 -0.29 -11.86 23.53
CA HIS A 49 -1.38 -12.05 24.48
C HIS A 49 -1.30 -11.06 25.66
N ASP A 50 -0.76 -9.86 25.44
CA ASP A 50 -0.81 -8.82 26.46
C ASP A 50 -2.15 -8.08 26.36
N ASN A 51 -2.69 -7.69 27.51
CA ASN A 51 -4.02 -7.07 27.63
C ASN A 51 -4.15 -5.75 26.85
N SER A 52 -3.06 -5.11 26.43
CA SER A 52 -3.03 -3.88 25.62
C SER A 52 -2.98 -4.14 24.10
N GLY A 53 -2.41 -5.26 23.65
CA GLY A 53 -2.26 -5.62 22.23
C GLY A 53 -3.55 -6.14 21.59
N HIS A 54 -4.27 -7.02 22.29
CA HIS A 54 -5.52 -7.59 21.78
C HIS A 54 -6.64 -6.54 21.71
N CYS A 55 -6.76 -5.71 22.76
CA CYS A 55 -7.73 -4.61 22.81
C CYS A 55 -7.51 -3.60 21.67
N ARG A 56 -6.26 -3.21 21.39
CA ARG A 56 -5.92 -2.31 20.26
C ARG A 56 -6.40 -2.88 18.92
N LYS A 57 -6.20 -4.18 18.67
CA LYS A 57 -6.64 -4.86 17.44
C LYS A 57 -8.16 -4.88 17.32
N THR A 58 -8.87 -5.16 18.41
CA THR A 58 -10.33 -5.16 18.45
C THR A 58 -10.90 -3.78 18.14
N VAL A 59 -10.39 -2.73 18.78
CA VAL A 59 -10.79 -1.33 18.50
C VAL A 59 -10.51 -0.97 17.03
N GLN A 60 -9.34 -1.32 16.51
CA GLN A 60 -9.00 -1.02 15.12
C GLN A 60 -9.90 -1.73 14.11
N LYS A 61 -10.28 -2.99 14.37
CA LYS A 61 -11.25 -3.72 13.54
C LYS A 61 -12.63 -3.04 13.55
N LEU A 62 -13.07 -2.56 14.72
CA LEU A 62 -14.36 -1.88 14.87
C LEU A 62 -14.41 -0.58 14.06
N VAL A 63 -13.40 0.28 14.21
CA VAL A 63 -13.27 1.55 13.46
C VAL A 63 -13.21 1.31 11.95
N ASN A 64 -12.39 0.35 11.50
CA ASN A 64 -12.28 0.03 10.07
C ASN A 64 -13.60 -0.51 9.49
N ASN A 65 -14.36 -1.29 10.27
CA ASN A 65 -15.67 -1.77 9.85
C ASN A 65 -16.66 -0.61 9.72
N ALA A 66 -16.69 0.31 10.69
CA ALA A 66 -17.53 1.51 10.65
C ALA A 66 -17.22 2.37 9.41
N HIS A 67 -15.94 2.65 9.12
CA HIS A 67 -15.54 3.42 7.94
C HIS A 67 -15.93 2.73 6.62
N LYS A 68 -15.82 1.39 6.54
CA LYS A 68 -16.29 0.63 5.37
C LYS A 68 -17.79 0.69 5.17
N ARG A 69 -18.56 0.82 6.26
CA ARG A 69 -20.02 0.99 6.19
C ARG A 69 -20.41 2.42 5.82
N SER A 70 -19.65 3.43 6.25
CA SER A 70 -19.93 4.84 5.92
C SER A 70 -19.52 5.20 4.49
N GLY A 71 -18.42 4.65 3.95
CA GLY A 71 -17.98 4.87 2.57
C GLY A 71 -18.75 4.04 1.52
N ARG A 72 -19.89 3.44 1.90
CA ARG A 72 -20.80 2.67 1.04
C ARG A 72 -22.13 3.41 0.78
N SER A 73 -22.16 4.73 0.95
CA SER A 73 -23.27 5.61 0.56
C SER A 73 -23.08 6.14 -0.86
#